data_AF-A0A2T4S714-F1
#
_entry.id   AF-A0A2T4S714-F1
#
_cell.length_a   1.000
_cell.length_b   1.000
_cell.length_c   1.000
_cell.angle_alpha   90.00
_cell.angle_beta   90.00
_cell.angle_gamma   90.00
#
_symmetry.space_group_name_H-M   'P 1'
#
loop_
_entity.id
_entity.type
_entity.pdbx_description
1 polymer ?
#
loop_
_entity_poly.entity_id
_entity_poly.type
_entity_poly.pdbx_seq_one_letter_code
_entity_poly.pdbx_strand_id
1 'polypeptide(L)' 'MNDTIKRTSASRDFDQAGHLSYVAIGDMCHAMLGSQNDRLIEHYMQKMYRKNKNRFSYEHTLQATINDKVAGLMTCM' A
#
# COMPACT_ATOMS: atom_id res chain seq x y z
N MET A 1 10.03 -3.19 -27.47
CA MET A 1 10.05 -4.12 -26.31
C MET A 1 8.65 -4.11 -25.73
N ASN A 2 8.02 -5.27 -25.56
CA ASN A 2 6.69 -5.34 -24.94
C ASN A 2 6.88 -5.41 -23.42
N ASP A 3 6.27 -4.49 -22.70
CA ASP A 3 6.26 -4.53 -21.24
C ASP A 3 5.49 -5.76 -20.76
N THR A 4 6.04 -6.46 -19.77
CA THR A 4 5.36 -7.61 -19.15
C THR A 4 4.59 -7.13 -17.94
N ILE A 5 3.26 -7.22 -18.01
CA ILE A 5 2.34 -6.84 -16.93
C ILE A 5 1.85 -8.10 -16.22
N LYS A 6 2.00 -8.16 -14.89
CA LYS A 6 1.50 -9.27 -14.06
C LYS A 6 0.72 -8.75 -12.86
N ARG A 7 -0.17 -9.58 -12.34
CA ARG A 7 -0.84 -9.38 -11.05
C ARG A 7 -0.48 -10.52 -10.13
N THR A 8 0.00 -10.23 -8.93
CA THR A 8 0.34 -11.22 -7.91
C THR A 8 -0.22 -10.81 -6.55
N SER A 9 -0.24 -11.72 -5.59
CA SER A 9 -0.40 -11.33 -4.18
C SER A 9 0.72 -10.38 -3.77
N ALA A 10 0.40 -9.41 -2.91
CA ALA A 10 1.38 -8.45 -2.45
C ALA A 10 2.34 -9.06 -1.41
N SER A 11 3.59 -8.62 -1.43
CA SER A 11 4.58 -9.02 -0.43
C SER A 11 4.49 -8.13 0.81
N ARG A 12 4.59 -8.73 2.00
CA ARG A 12 4.70 -8.01 3.28
C ARG A 12 5.85 -7.00 3.29
N ASP A 13 6.92 -7.29 2.57
CA ASP A 13 8.16 -6.53 2.62
C ASP A 13 8.19 -5.35 1.63
N PHE A 14 7.12 -5.12 0.87
CA PHE A 14 7.03 -3.94 0.03
C PHE A 14 6.95 -2.66 0.88
N ASP A 15 7.96 -1.80 0.76
CA ASP A 15 8.25 -0.68 1.65
C ASP A 15 7.59 0.65 1.23
N GLN A 16 7.01 0.69 0.04
CA GLN A 16 6.27 1.85 -0.48
C GLN A 16 4.74 1.69 -0.34
N ALA A 17 4.26 0.64 0.31
CA ALA A 17 2.83 0.38 0.47
C ALA A 17 2.11 1.47 1.26
N GLY A 18 2.76 2.01 2.29
CA GLY A 18 2.24 3.10 3.11
C GLY A 18 2.02 4.38 2.32
N HIS A 19 2.99 4.72 1.46
CA HIS A 19 2.88 5.86 0.54
C HIS A 19 1.75 5.66 -0.47
N LEU A 20 1.69 4.50 -1.15
CA LEU A 20 0.60 4.21 -2.10
C LEU A 20 -0.78 4.22 -1.45
N SER A 21 -0.88 3.72 -0.22
CA SER A 21 -2.13 3.76 0.55
C SER A 21 -2.52 5.19 0.92
N TYR A 22 -1.55 6.02 1.31
CA TYR A 22 -1.78 7.44 1.58
C TYR A 22 -2.27 8.18 0.33
N VAL A 23 -1.62 7.98 -0.82
CA VAL A 23 -2.05 8.59 -2.10
C VAL A 23 -3.47 8.15 -2.50
N ALA A 24 -3.83 6.88 -2.25
CA ALA A 24 -5.16 6.37 -2.59
C ALA A 24 -6.28 6.89 -1.65
N ILE A 25 -5.99 7.06 -0.37
CA ILE A 25 -6.98 7.47 0.65
C ILE A 25 -7.03 9.01 0.80
N GLY A 26 -5.90 9.68 0.60
CA GLY A 26 -5.75 11.12 0.70
C GLY A 26 -5.99 11.67 2.10
N ASP A 27 -6.65 12.82 2.17
CA ASP A 27 -6.89 13.60 3.39
C ASP A 27 -7.59 12.80 4.51
N MET A 28 -8.33 11.75 4.16
CA MET A 28 -8.94 10.86 5.16
C MET A 28 -7.91 10.21 6.08
N CYS A 29 -6.68 9.97 5.62
CA CYS A 29 -5.60 9.45 6.47
C CYS A 29 -5.29 10.39 7.64
N HIS A 30 -5.41 11.71 7.46
CA HIS A 30 -5.15 12.69 8.51
C HIS A 30 -6.17 12.56 9.65
N ALA A 31 -7.45 12.41 9.30
CA ALA A 31 -8.51 12.16 10.26
C ALA A 31 -8.38 10.78 10.92
N MET A 32 -8.08 9.74 10.15
CA MET A 32 -7.94 8.37 10.65
C MET A 32 -6.80 8.20 11.64
N LEU A 33 -5.68 8.88 11.42
CA LEU A 33 -4.46 8.74 12.22
C LEU A 33 -4.23 9.92 13.18
N GLY A 34 -5.09 10.93 13.16
CA GLY A 34 -5.03 12.09 14.07
C GLY A 34 -3.75 12.92 13.91
N SER A 35 -3.24 13.04 12.69
CA SER A 35 -1.97 13.72 12.39
C SER A 35 -2.10 14.61 11.16
N GLN A 36 -1.33 15.69 11.13
CA GLN A 36 -1.13 16.53 9.94
C GLN A 36 0.28 16.37 9.34
N ASN A 37 1.07 15.44 9.87
CA ASN A 37 2.41 15.15 9.40
C ASN A 37 2.35 13.96 8.42
N ASP A 38 2.53 14.25 7.13
CA ASP A 38 2.44 13.26 6.03
C ASP A 38 3.42 12.12 6.21
N ARG A 39 4.66 12.40 6.63
CA ARG A 39 5.67 11.35 6.87
C ARG A 39 5.25 10.40 7.99
N LEU A 40 4.62 10.94 9.03
CA LEU A 40 4.10 10.14 10.13
C LEU A 40 2.91 9.29 9.67
N ILE A 41 2.03 9.85 8.83
CA ILE A 41 0.90 9.15 8.21
C ILE A 41 1.40 7.98 7.37
N GLU A 42 2.30 8.22 6.41
CA GLU A 42 2.84 7.17 5.54
C GLU A 42 3.51 6.05 6.34
N HIS A 43 4.26 6.41 7.39
CA HIS A 43 4.86 5.44 8.32
C HIS A 43 3.82 4.57 9.02
N TYR A 44 2.73 5.14 9.51
CA TYR A 44 1.67 4.37 10.16
C TYR A 44 0.86 3.54 9.15
N MET A 45 0.61 4.06 7.95
CA MET A 45 0.01 3.28 6.87
C MET A 45 0.89 2.07 6.50
N GLN A 46 2.21 2.25 6.42
CA GLN A 46 3.16 1.16 6.19
C GLN A 46 3.14 0.13 7.34
N LYS A 47 3.00 0.59 8.59
CA LYS A 47 2.81 -0.31 9.75
C LYS A 47 1.51 -1.11 9.66
N MET A 48 0.41 -0.47 9.25
CA MET A 48 -0.86 -1.16 9.05
C MET A 48 -0.75 -2.21 7.94
N TYR A 49 -0.10 -1.86 6.83
CA TYR A 49 0.16 -2.79 5.74
C TYR A 49 0.90 -4.06 6.19
N ARG A 50 1.94 -3.92 7.03
CA ARG A 50 2.74 -5.06 7.53
C ARG A 50 2.06 -5.87 8.64
N LYS A 51 0.99 -5.35 9.23
CA LYS A 51 0.24 -5.99 10.33
C LYS A 51 -0.86 -6.86 9.73
N ASN A 52 -1.10 -8.04 10.31
CA ASN A 52 -2.19 -8.92 9.86
C ASN A 52 -3.52 -8.50 10.51
N LYS A 53 -4.62 -9.04 10.01
CA LYS A 53 -5.99 -8.88 10.48
C LYS A 53 -6.46 -7.42 10.48
N ASN A 54 -6.07 -6.65 9.47
CA ASN A 54 -6.60 -5.30 9.26
C ASN A 54 -6.81 -5.00 7.78
N ARG A 55 -7.68 -4.02 7.52
CA ARG A 55 -8.19 -3.67 6.19
C ARG A 55 -7.10 -3.25 5.20
N PHE A 56 -5.94 -2.81 5.69
CA PHE A 56 -4.83 -2.32 4.87
C PHE A 56 -3.71 -3.35 4.73
N SER A 57 -3.88 -4.56 5.29
CA SER A 57 -2.84 -5.57 5.34
C SER A 57 -2.45 -6.09 3.96
N TYR A 58 -1.17 -6.46 3.81
CA TYR A 58 -0.68 -7.19 2.64
C TYR A 58 -1.47 -8.47 2.34
N GLU A 59 -2.09 -9.09 3.37
CA GLU A 59 -2.89 -10.32 3.22
C GLU A 59 -4.13 -10.13 2.33
N HIS A 60 -4.61 -8.89 2.21
CA HIS A 60 -5.77 -8.47 1.43
C HIS A 60 -5.37 -7.65 0.20
N THR A 61 -4.08 -7.64 -0.16
CA THR A 61 -3.56 -6.75 -1.20
C THR A 61 -3.01 -7.55 -2.38
N LEU A 62 -3.38 -7.13 -3.59
CA LEU A 62 -2.77 -7.54 -4.84
C LEU A 62 -1.82 -6.44 -5.32
N GLN A 63 -0.72 -6.84 -5.95
CA GLN A 63 0.21 -5.92 -6.60
C GLN A 63 0.19 -6.13 -8.11
N ALA A 64 0.19 -5.02 -8.85
CA ALA A 64 0.47 -5.01 -10.28
C ALA A 64 1.97 -4.77 -10.48
N THR A 65 2.61 -5.55 -11.36
CA THR A 65 4.01 -5.36 -11.73
C THR A 65 4.17 -5.07 -13.21
N ILE A 66 5.13 -4.20 -13.54
CA ILE A 66 5.59 -3.92 -14.91
C ILE A 66 7.09 -4.24 -14.92
N ASN A 67 7.49 -5.21 -15.74
CA ASN A 67 8.88 -5.68 -15.80
C ASN A 67 9.43 -6.01 -14.41
N ASP A 68 8.64 -6.78 -13.65
CA ASP A 68 8.88 -7.24 -12.28
C ASP A 68 9.05 -6.15 -11.19
N LYS A 69 8.79 -4.87 -11.52
CA LYS A 69 8.68 -3.78 -10.54
C LYS A 69 7.23 -3.51 -10.18
N VAL A 70 6.95 -3.30 -8.90
CA VAL A 70 5.60 -2.93 -8.43
C VAL A 70 5.21 -1.57 -9.01
N ALA A 71 4.09 -1.53 -9.72
CA ALA A 71 3.53 -0.33 -10.32
C ALA A 71 2.32 0.19 -9.54
N GLY A 72 1.65 -0.67 -8.76
CA GLY A 72 0.51 -0.28 -7.96
C GLY A 72 0.00 -1.40 -7.07
N LEU A 73 -0.84 -1.02 -6.11
CA LEU A 73 -1.48 -1.93 -5.17
C LEU A 73 -3.01 -1.81 -5.30
N MET A 74 -3.69 -2.92 -5.05
CA MET A 74 -5.14 -2.98 -4.91
C MET A 74 -5.44 -3.76 -3.63
N THR A 75 -5.97 -3.08 -2.63
CA THR A 75 -6.38 -3.71 -1.37
C THR A 75 -7.89 -3.93 -1.37
N CYS A 76 -8.31 -5.18 -1.16
CA CYS A 76 -9.71 -5.60 -1.15
C CYS A 76 -9.90 -6.74 -0.15
N MET A 77 -10.92 -6.64 0.71
CA MET A 77 -11.26 -7.65 1.72
C MET A 77 -12.22 -8.70 1.17
#